data_AF-A0A2J8PT27-F1
#
_entry.id   AF-A0A2J8PT27-F1
#
_cell.length_a   1.000
_cell.length_b   1.000
_cell.length_c   1.000
_cell.angle_alpha   90.00
_cell.angle_beta   90.00
_cell.angle_gamma   90.00
#
_symmetry.space_group_name_H-M   'P 1'
#
loop_
_entity.id
_entity.type
_entity.pdbx_description
1 polymer ?
#
loop_
_entity_poly.entity_id
_entity_poly.type
_entity_poly.pdbx_seq_one_letter_code
_entity_poly.pdbx_strand_id
1 'polypeptide(L)'
;MNENIDILETAIKQAAEQGARIIVTPEDALYGWKFTRETVFPYLEDIPDPQVNWIPCQDPHRFGHTPVQARLSCLAKDNSIYVLANLGDKKPCNSRDSTCPP
;
A
#
# COMPACT_ATOMS: atom_id res chain seq x y z
N MET A 1 1.24 2.36 10.73
CA MET A 1 1.72 2.64 9.36
C MET A 1 1.72 4.14 9.02
N ASN A 2 0.73 4.94 9.44
CA ASN A 2 0.67 6.37 9.05
C ASN A 2 1.92 7.19 9.36
N GLU A 3 2.53 7.03 10.53
CA GLU A 3 3.75 7.77 10.90
C GLU A 3 4.90 7.53 9.89
N ASN A 4 5.06 6.30 9.43
CA ASN A 4 6.04 5.99 8.39
C ASN A 4 5.65 6.62 7.04
N ILE A 5 4.37 6.62 6.69
CA ILE A 5 3.88 7.28 5.47
C ILE A 5 4.10 8.80 5.55
N ASP A 6 3.99 9.43 6.72
CA ASP A 6 4.27 10.87 6.91
C ASP A 6 5.73 11.21 6.54
N ILE A 7 6.67 10.34 6.93
CA ILE A 7 8.09 10.48 6.59
C ILE A 7 8.29 10.29 5.08
N LEU A 8 7.69 9.24 4.50
CA LEU A 8 7.80 8.97 3.05
C LEU A 8 7.16 10.07 2.21
N GLU A 9 6.05 10.65 2.65
CA GLU A 9 5.37 11.77 2.00
C GLU A 9 6.29 12.98 1.84
N THR A 10 7.14 13.26 2.84
CA THR A 10 8.14 14.33 2.74
C THR A 10 9.13 14.06 1.61
N ALA A 11 9.65 12.84 1.50
CA ALA A 11 10.57 12.45 0.43
C ALA A 11 9.89 12.45 -0.96
N ILE A 12 8.64 11.99 -1.05
CA ILE A 12 7.85 11.97 -2.29
C ILE A 12 7.62 13.41 -2.79
N LYS A 13 7.22 14.33 -1.91
CA LYS A 13 7.04 15.75 -2.24
C LYS A 13 8.33 16.38 -2.75
N GLN A 14 9.44 16.17 -2.02
CA GLN A 14 10.75 16.70 -2.42
C GLN A 14 11.23 16.16 -3.77
N ALA A 15 11.00 14.86 -4.04
CA ALA A 15 11.34 14.27 -5.33
C ALA A 15 10.52 14.88 -6.47
N ALA A 16 9.21 15.07 -6.25
CA ALA A 16 8.33 15.69 -7.24
C ALA A 16 8.69 17.16 -7.50
N GLU A 17 9.02 17.94 -6.46
CA GLU A 17 9.51 19.33 -6.59
C GLU A 17 10.79 19.42 -7.42
N GLN A 18 11.64 18.39 -7.37
CA GLN A 18 12.86 18.29 -8.18
C GLN A 18 12.62 17.71 -9.58
N GLY A 19 11.37 17.47 -9.97
CA GLY A 19 11.00 16.95 -11.28
C GLY A 19 11.26 15.45 -11.48
N ALA A 20 11.41 14.68 -10.39
CA ALA A 20 11.51 13.23 -10.49
C ALA A 20 10.21 12.63 -11.08
N ARG A 21 10.37 11.61 -11.92
CA ARG A 21 9.23 10.89 -12.51
C ARG A 21 8.77 9.71 -11.67
N ILE A 22 9.68 9.10 -10.92
CA ILE A 22 9.43 7.94 -10.07
C ILE A 22 10.26 8.05 -8.79
N ILE A 23 9.70 7.56 -7.68
CA ILE A 23 10.39 7.36 -6.41
C ILE A 23 10.14 5.94 -5.91
N VAL A 24 11.17 5.32 -5.35
CA VAL A 24 11.15 3.97 -4.80
C VAL A 24 11.35 4.06 -3.29
N THR A 25 10.46 3.45 -2.51
CA THR A 25 10.61 3.33 -1.05
C THR A 25 11.09 1.92 -0.68
N PRO A 26 11.78 1.76 0.47
CA PRO A 26 12.33 0.46 0.87
C PRO A 26 11.27 -0.62 1.14
N GLU A 27 11.72 -1.88 1.14
CA GLU A 27 10.96 -3.01 1.69
C GLU A 27 10.64 -2.77 3.18
N ASP A 28 9.45 -3.21 3.62
CA ASP A 28 8.98 -3.12 5.00
C ASP A 28 8.98 -1.69 5.59
N ALA A 29 9.11 -0.64 4.77
CA ALA A 29 9.18 0.75 5.23
C ALA A 29 7.92 1.21 5.97
N LEU A 30 6.78 0.54 5.76
CA LEU A 30 5.50 0.92 6.36
C LEU A 30 5.28 0.29 7.74
N TYR A 31 5.81 -0.91 7.99
CA TYR A 31 5.47 -1.71 9.18
C TYR A 31 6.64 -2.46 9.82
N GLY A 32 7.84 -2.50 9.22
CA GLY A 32 9.02 -3.20 9.73
C GLY A 32 8.98 -4.72 9.47
N TRP A 33 9.89 -5.47 10.10
CA TRP A 33 10.14 -6.88 9.74
C TRP A 33 9.95 -7.89 10.87
N LYS A 34 9.56 -7.45 12.08
CA LYS A 34 9.49 -8.33 13.27
C LYS A 34 8.06 -8.81 13.52
N PHE A 35 7.65 -9.87 12.82
CA PHE A 35 6.28 -10.41 12.92
C PHE A 35 6.19 -11.94 12.92
N THR A 36 5.06 -12.43 13.45
CA THR A 36 4.49 -13.75 13.16
C THR A 36 3.29 -13.57 12.22
N ARG A 37 2.67 -14.66 11.78
CA ARG A 37 1.47 -14.61 10.93
C ARG A 37 0.32 -13.83 11.59
N GLU A 38 0.16 -14.01 12.89
CA GLU A 38 -0.91 -13.39 13.67
C GLU A 38 -0.60 -11.90 13.94
N THR A 39 0.66 -11.57 14.25
CA THR A 39 1.01 -10.19 14.59
C THR A 39 1.13 -9.27 13.38
N VAL A 40 1.37 -9.80 12.18
CA VAL A 40 1.33 -9.00 10.93
C VAL A 40 -0.09 -8.74 10.44
N PHE A 41 -1.07 -9.60 10.79
CA PHE A 41 -2.42 -9.56 10.21
C PHE A 41 -3.13 -8.18 10.27
N PRO A 42 -3.02 -7.39 11.36
CA PRO A 42 -3.62 -6.06 11.42
C PRO A 42 -3.02 -5.04 10.43
N TYR A 43 -1.87 -5.32 9.84
CA TYR A 43 -1.16 -4.44 8.90
C TYR A 43 -1.48 -4.76 7.43
N LEU A 44 -2.25 -5.82 7.16
CA LEU A 44 -2.54 -6.30 5.81
C LEU A 44 -3.85 -5.74 5.26
N GLU A 45 -3.84 -5.38 3.98
CA GLU A 45 -5.02 -5.02 3.19
C GLU A 45 -5.25 -6.04 2.08
N ASP A 46 -6.49 -6.16 1.58
CA ASP A 46 -6.77 -6.95 0.38
C ASP A 46 -6.46 -6.08 -0.85
N ILE A 47 -5.36 -6.37 -1.54
CA ILE A 47 -4.89 -5.61 -2.72
C ILE A 47 -5.48 -6.25 -3.98
N PRO A 48 -6.37 -5.58 -4.74
CA PRO A 48 -6.97 -6.17 -5.93
C PRO A 48 -5.95 -6.26 -7.08
N ASP A 49 -6.24 -7.16 -8.03
CA ASP A 49 -5.49 -7.21 -9.29
C ASP A 49 -5.60 -5.85 -10.03
N PRO A 50 -4.50 -5.28 -10.56
CA PRO A 50 -4.52 -4.00 -11.28
C PRO A 50 -5.51 -3.92 -12.45
N GLN A 51 -5.95 -5.06 -13.03
CA GLN A 51 -6.95 -5.11 -14.09
C GLN A 51 -8.31 -4.53 -13.70
N VAL A 52 -8.62 -4.38 -12.41
CA VAL A 52 -9.86 -3.73 -11.95
C VAL A 52 -9.92 -2.24 -12.29
N ASN A 53 -8.81 -1.64 -12.75
CA ASN A 53 -8.66 -0.24 -13.13
C ASN A 53 -9.26 0.71 -12.07
N TRP A 54 -8.53 0.85 -10.97
CA TRP A 54 -8.99 1.58 -9.79
C TRP A 54 -7.99 2.65 -9.37
N ILE A 55 -8.51 3.83 -9.06
CA ILE A 55 -7.75 4.93 -8.46
C ILE A 55 -8.25 5.09 -7.02
N PRO A 56 -7.56 4.49 -6.02
CA PRO A 56 -7.98 4.55 -4.62
C PRO A 56 -8.20 5.97 -4.09
N CYS A 57 -7.43 6.95 -4.55
CA CYS A 57 -7.63 8.35 -4.15
C CYS A 57 -8.94 8.98 -4.64
N GLN A 58 -9.53 8.47 -5.73
CA GLN A 58 -10.79 8.98 -6.28
C GLN A 58 -12.01 8.18 -5.83
N ASP A 59 -11.84 6.88 -5.58
CA ASP A 59 -12.91 5.98 -5.16
C ASP A 59 -12.46 5.09 -3.99
N PRO A 60 -12.20 5.66 -2.80
CA PRO A 60 -11.55 4.94 -1.69
C PRO A 60 -12.40 3.83 -1.07
N HIS A 61 -13.70 3.75 -1.40
CA HIS A 61 -14.64 2.81 -0.81
C HIS A 61 -14.99 1.62 -1.70
N ARG A 62 -14.45 1.55 -2.93
CA ARG A 62 -14.75 0.50 -3.91
C ARG A 62 -14.47 -0.92 -3.39
N PHE A 63 -13.38 -1.09 -2.63
CA PHE A 63 -12.91 -2.40 -2.13
C PHE A 63 -12.90 -2.47 -0.59
N GLY A 64 -13.84 -1.79 0.05
CA GLY A 64 -13.98 -1.81 1.51
C GLY A 64 -12.97 -0.91 2.23
N HIS A 65 -12.26 -1.46 3.22
CA HIS A 65 -11.33 -0.69 4.04
C HIS A 65 -9.88 -0.85 3.56
N THR A 66 -9.44 0.08 2.72
CA THR A 66 -8.10 0.11 2.11
C THR A 66 -7.38 1.46 2.31
N PRO A 67 -7.23 1.94 3.57
CA PRO A 67 -6.70 3.28 3.85
C PRO A 67 -5.25 3.50 3.38
N VAL A 68 -4.38 2.47 3.41
CA VAL A 68 -2.99 2.58 2.96
C VAL A 68 -2.92 2.71 1.44
N GLN A 69 -3.68 1.88 0.70
CA GLN A 69 -3.79 2.02 -0.75
C GLN A 69 -4.35 3.39 -1.15
N ALA A 70 -5.37 3.88 -0.46
CA ALA A 70 -5.94 5.23 -0.67
C ALA A 70 -4.89 6.32 -0.47
N ARG A 71 -4.14 6.26 0.63
CA ARG A 71 -3.13 7.27 0.96
C ARG A 71 -1.97 7.27 -0.03
N LEU A 72 -1.42 6.10 -0.39
CA LEU A 72 -0.35 5.99 -1.39
C LEU A 72 -0.82 6.46 -2.77
N SER A 73 -2.06 6.14 -3.17
CA SER A 73 -2.66 6.63 -4.42
C SER A 73 -2.76 8.15 -4.43
N CYS A 74 -3.16 8.78 -3.33
CA CYS A 74 -3.21 10.24 -3.25
C CYS A 74 -1.81 10.86 -3.30
N LEU A 75 -0.83 10.29 -2.61
CA LEU A 75 0.56 10.76 -2.69
C LEU A 75 1.08 10.75 -4.13
N ALA A 76 0.81 9.70 -4.90
CA ALA A 76 1.18 9.65 -6.31
C ALA A 76 0.43 10.69 -7.15
N LYS A 77 -0.90 10.77 -6.99
CA LYS A 77 -1.78 11.66 -7.75
C LYS A 77 -1.47 13.14 -7.49
N ASP A 78 -1.41 13.53 -6.22
CA ASP A 78 -1.30 14.94 -5.80
C ASP A 78 0.08 15.51 -6.12
N ASN A 79 1.11 14.66 -6.19
CA ASN A 79 2.48 15.04 -6.55
C ASN A 79 2.83 14.72 -8.02
N SER A 80 1.89 14.16 -8.80
CA SER A 80 2.10 13.79 -10.21
C SER A 80 3.37 12.95 -10.45
N ILE A 81 3.62 11.96 -9.57
CA ILE A 81 4.83 11.13 -9.57
C ILE A 81 4.46 9.64 -9.40
N TYR A 82 5.22 8.74 -10.03
CA TYR A 82 5.09 7.31 -9.77
C TYR A 82 5.69 6.97 -8.40
N VAL A 83 4.94 6.27 -7.56
CA VAL A 83 5.38 5.82 -6.24
C VAL A 83 5.43 4.30 -6.23
N LEU A 84 6.62 3.74 -6.04
CA LEU A 84 6.79 2.32 -5.73
C LEU A 84 6.94 2.18 -4.22
N ALA A 85 6.03 1.42 -3.61
CA ALA A 85 6.04 1.11 -2.19
C ALA A 85 5.78 -0.37 -1.95
N ASN A 86 6.32 -0.89 -0.85
CA ASN A 86 6.06 -2.25 -0.37
C ASN A 86 4.95 -2.20 0.69
N LEU A 87 3.93 -3.07 0.54
CA LEU A 87 2.83 -3.21 1.48
C LEU A 87 2.41 -4.69 1.58
N GLY A 88 1.83 -5.09 2.71
CA GLY A 88 1.41 -6.47 2.93
C GLY A 88 -0.01 -6.75 2.40
N ASP A 89 -0.13 -7.83 1.62
CA ASP A 89 -1.41 -8.31 1.10
C ASP A 89 -2.01 -9.40 2.00
N LYS A 90 -3.34 -9.42 2.13
CA LYS A 90 -4.10 -10.57 2.62
C LYS A 90 -5.09 -11.03 1.57
N LYS A 91 -5.20 -12.34 1.42
CA LYS A 91 -6.18 -12.99 0.55
C LYS A 91 -6.98 -14.00 1.37
N PRO A 92 -8.28 -13.76 1.61
CA PRO A 92 -9.12 -14.77 2.26
C PRO A 92 -9.25 -15.98 1.33
N CYS A 93 -9.12 -17.17 1.90
CA CYS A 93 -9.31 -18.43 1.21
C CYS A 93 -10.27 -19.32 2.03
N ASN A 94 -10.82 -20.34 1.37
CA ASN A 94 -11.77 -21.27 1.99
C ASN A 94 -11.03 -22.58 2.33
N SER A 95 -11.49 -23.30 3.35
CA SER A 95 -10.94 -24.62 3.74
C SER A 95 -11.06 -25.69 2.64
N ARG A 96 -11.86 -25.43 1.60
CA ARG A 96 -11.93 -26.26 0.39
C ARG A 96 -10.74 -26.09 -0.53
N ASP A 97 -10.00 -24.98 -0.43
CA ASP A 97 -8.76 -24.77 -1.15
C ASP A 97 -7.64 -25.53 -0.44
N SER A 98 -7.04 -26.50 -1.14
CA SER A 98 -5.98 -27.35 -0.60
C SER A 98 -4.72 -26.59 -0.18
N THR A 99 -4.55 -25.35 -0.64
CA THR A 99 -3.39 -24.50 -0.32
C THR A 99 -3.71 -23.43 0.72
N CYS A 100 -4.97 -23.31 1.16
CA CYS A 100 -5.35 -22.34 2.18
C CYS A 100 -4.69 -22.68 3.52
N PRO A 101 -3.91 -21.77 4.13
CA PRO A 101 -3.35 -21.99 5.45
C PRO A 101 -4.47 -22.21 6.50
N PRO A 102 -4.21 -23.03 7.54
CA PRO A 102 -5.16 -23.23 8.63
C PRO A 102 -5.44 -21.95 9.43
#